data_AF-A0A1P8DNN6-F1
#
_entry.id   AF-A0A1P8DNN6-F1
#
_cell.length_a   1.000
_cell.length_b   1.000
_cell.length_c   1.000
_cell.angle_alpha   90.00
_cell.angle_beta   90.00
_cell.angle_gamma   90.00
#
_symmetry.space_group_name_H-M   'P 1'
#
loop_
_entity.id
_entity.type
_entity.pdbx_description
1 polymer ?
#
loop_
_entity_poly.entity_id
_entity_poly.type
_entity_poly.pdbx_seq_one_letter_code
_entity_poly.pdbx_strand_id
1 'polypeptide(L)'
;MATIVNTKLGEHRGKKRVWLEGAKLAREGYEPGQKYDLVLKDSQVVIRVCDTGKFTVSKRTRNGRTMPIIDVSSQELAELFDGVEMLRVFIRQGTIVISAHHQHERVVERVERLFTKLENGEPLSVCSLFHGGGVLDKAIHSGLERSGINSSIAVAVEMEGKYLDASLRNNTELWDDKSIVIESPIQSVNLSRKPPQVDLLVGGIPCTGASRAGRSKNKLWGGEIGGHAESHESAGALFFNFLQFVEALNPAMVVIENVDTYQKTASMEVIRSVLTSLGYNIQERILDGNEFGVLERRKRLCVVGTSVGIDTFDIREVKPLRQKEACIQDILEPVELDSQRWKSFDYLAEKEKRDKAAGKGFSRQLLTGEESYLGTIGKDYAKCRSTEPFIVHPEQPELSRILTPLEHCRVKGIPSELIEGESDTVAHQILGQSIVFPAFEALAYELGRSCWQLVDKTPVLVEVVDTEQPYIGGEDFHWAPALIERSGMLKLAPAGEALGMPINVMNNSVYFAAADGPDTSCGHQPAKSIPIQMAGDEIRVMAA
;
A
#
# COMPACT_ATOMS: atom_id res chain seq x y z
N MET A 1 43.53 4.13 8.90
CA MET A 1 42.22 3.83 9.51
C MET A 1 41.16 4.26 8.51
N ALA A 2 40.08 3.51 8.29
CA ALA A 2 39.04 3.99 7.39
C ALA A 2 38.21 5.10 8.07
N THR A 3 37.86 6.15 7.34
CA THR A 3 36.86 7.13 7.79
C THR A 3 35.72 7.19 6.80
N ILE A 4 34.50 7.05 7.28
CA ILE A 4 33.26 7.28 6.53
C ILE A 4 32.67 8.60 7.02
N VAL A 5 32.33 9.49 6.11
CA VAL A 5 31.63 10.74 6.39
C VAL A 5 30.40 10.79 5.50
N ASN A 6 29.22 10.90 6.12
CA ASN A 6 28.00 11.26 5.40
C ASN A 6 27.85 12.78 5.50
N THR A 7 27.75 13.45 4.37
CA THR A 7 27.70 14.92 4.32
C THR A 7 26.74 15.39 3.24
N LYS A 8 26.07 16.52 3.47
CA LYS A 8 25.21 17.13 2.46
C LYS A 8 26.06 17.62 1.29
N LEU A 9 25.56 17.44 0.08
CA LEU A 9 26.09 18.17 -1.07
C LEU A 9 25.71 19.63 -0.87
N GLY A 10 26.70 20.46 -0.54
CA GLY A 10 26.49 21.87 -0.25
C GLY A 10 26.35 22.68 -1.54
N GLU A 11 25.97 23.95 -1.38
CA GLU A 11 25.97 24.92 -2.47
C GLU A 11 26.80 26.14 -2.06
N HIS A 12 27.57 26.67 -2.99
CA HIS A 12 28.30 27.92 -2.80
C HIS A 12 28.29 28.74 -4.08
N ARG A 13 27.61 29.88 -4.05
CA ARG A 13 27.45 30.80 -5.20
C ARG A 13 26.88 30.11 -6.45
N GLY A 14 25.80 29.32 -6.29
CA GLY A 14 25.15 28.63 -7.41
C GLY A 14 25.85 27.36 -7.89
N LYS A 15 26.96 26.95 -7.25
CA LYS A 15 27.70 25.74 -7.62
C LYS A 15 27.64 24.71 -6.52
N LYS A 16 27.39 23.45 -6.90
CA LYS A 16 27.47 22.31 -5.98
C LYS A 16 28.88 22.18 -5.41
N ARG A 17 28.97 21.85 -4.13
CA ARG A 17 30.22 21.92 -3.36
C ARG A 17 30.34 20.76 -2.38
N VAL A 18 31.52 20.14 -2.38
CA VAL A 18 31.92 19.18 -1.34
C VAL A 18 33.00 19.81 -0.47
N TRP A 19 32.71 19.90 0.83
CA TRP A 19 33.64 20.46 1.82
C TRP A 19 34.05 19.40 2.84
N LEU A 20 35.35 19.11 2.91
CA LEU A 20 35.95 18.18 3.87
C LEU A 20 37.06 18.89 4.62
N GLU A 21 37.09 18.76 5.95
CA GLU A 21 38.17 19.32 6.77
C GLU A 21 38.55 18.40 7.93
N GLY A 22 39.72 18.66 8.52
CA GLY A 22 40.06 18.13 9.84
C GLY A 22 41.03 16.95 9.84
N ALA A 23 41.16 16.30 11.00
CA ALA A 23 42.21 15.33 11.27
C ALA A 23 42.11 14.06 10.41
N LYS A 24 40.91 13.75 9.92
CA LYS A 24 40.64 12.64 8.98
C LYS A 24 41.41 12.77 7.67
N LEU A 25 41.65 13.99 7.21
CA LEU A 25 42.42 14.27 5.99
C LEU A 25 43.91 14.24 6.29
N ALA A 26 44.35 14.93 7.35
CA ALA A 26 45.76 14.99 7.76
C ALA A 26 46.35 13.58 8.00
N ARG A 27 45.59 12.71 8.69
CA ARG A 27 45.99 11.32 8.95
C ARG A 27 46.24 10.51 7.67
N GLU A 28 45.55 10.85 6.60
CA GLU A 28 45.61 10.13 5.33
C GLU A 28 46.56 10.84 4.34
N GLY A 29 47.43 11.71 4.85
CA GLY A 29 48.51 12.32 4.07
C GLY A 29 48.11 13.55 3.27
N TYR A 30 46.96 14.16 3.57
CA TYR A 30 46.56 15.44 2.95
C TYR A 30 47.04 16.61 3.82
N GLU A 31 48.06 17.30 3.36
CA GLU A 31 48.67 18.44 4.03
C GLU A 31 48.41 19.75 3.27
N PRO A 32 48.22 20.88 3.97
CA PRO A 32 48.08 22.19 3.34
C PRO A 32 49.16 22.49 2.29
N GLY A 33 48.74 22.92 1.11
CA GLY A 33 49.62 23.28 0.00
C GLY A 33 49.96 22.14 -0.96
N GLN A 34 49.70 20.89 -0.59
CA GLN A 34 49.84 19.76 -1.51
C GLN A 34 48.86 19.87 -2.69
N LYS A 35 49.27 19.32 -3.82
CA LYS A 35 48.45 19.22 -5.03
C LYS A 35 47.67 17.91 -5.03
N TYR A 36 46.46 17.95 -5.58
CA TYR A 36 45.62 16.77 -5.74
C TYR A 36 44.81 16.87 -7.02
N ASP A 37 44.37 15.72 -7.52
CA ASP A 37 43.42 15.62 -8.62
C ASP A 37 42.14 14.93 -8.18
N LEU A 38 41.07 15.23 -8.92
CA LEU A 38 39.86 14.42 -8.92
C LEU A 38 39.81 13.61 -10.22
N VAL A 39 39.44 12.35 -10.12
CA VAL A 39 39.16 11.48 -11.25
C VAL A 39 37.74 10.95 -11.10
N LEU A 40 36.96 11.10 -12.16
CA LEU A 40 35.66 10.44 -12.28
C LEU A 40 35.90 8.98 -12.62
N LYS A 41 35.33 8.07 -11.83
CA LYS A 41 35.36 6.64 -12.11
C LYS A 41 33.98 6.08 -11.81
N ASP A 42 33.33 5.56 -12.84
CA ASP A 42 31.93 5.11 -12.77
C ASP A 42 31.07 6.25 -12.19
N SER A 43 30.25 5.98 -11.17
CA SER A 43 29.42 6.99 -10.48
C SER A 43 30.11 7.62 -9.26
N GLN A 44 31.45 7.65 -9.23
CA GLN A 44 32.23 8.10 -8.08
C GLN A 44 33.28 9.15 -8.43
N VAL A 45 33.57 10.03 -7.47
CA VAL A 45 34.72 10.92 -7.52
C VAL A 45 35.83 10.38 -6.63
N VAL A 46 36.97 10.11 -7.23
CA VAL A 46 38.18 9.66 -6.54
C VAL A 46 39.18 10.81 -6.45
N ILE A 47 39.57 11.17 -5.23
CA ILE A 47 40.54 12.24 -4.98
C ILE A 47 41.83 11.64 -4.43
N ARG A 48 42.96 12.01 -5.02
CA ARG A 48 44.31 11.60 -4.59
C ARG A 48 45.30 12.76 -4.68
N VAL A 49 46.18 12.86 -3.69
CA VAL A 49 47.34 13.76 -3.73
C VAL A 49 48.28 13.30 -4.85
N CYS A 50 48.79 14.26 -5.62
CA CYS A 50 49.77 14.03 -6.69
C CYS A 50 50.58 15.29 -6.95
N ASP A 51 51.81 15.17 -7.44
CA ASP A 51 52.74 16.29 -7.57
C ASP A 51 52.28 17.37 -8.57
N THR A 52 51.56 16.94 -9.61
CA THR A 52 51.11 17.78 -10.73
C THR A 52 49.60 18.08 -10.71
N GLY A 53 48.93 17.84 -9.58
CA GLY A 53 47.48 17.94 -9.48
C GLY A 53 46.92 19.35 -9.73
N LYS A 54 45.71 19.40 -10.30
CA LYS A 54 44.97 20.62 -10.66
C LYS A 54 44.51 21.41 -9.44
N PHE A 55 44.21 20.74 -8.33
CA PHE A 55 43.65 21.35 -7.12
C PHE A 55 44.69 21.42 -6.01
N THR A 56 44.44 22.23 -4.98
CA THR A 56 45.37 22.43 -3.85
C THR A 56 44.64 22.22 -2.53
N VAL A 57 45.24 21.44 -1.64
CA VAL A 57 44.73 21.25 -0.27
C VAL A 57 44.82 22.59 0.46
N SER A 58 43.66 23.13 0.83
CA SER A 58 43.53 24.41 1.52
C SER A 58 43.79 24.26 3.01
N LYS A 59 43.84 25.38 3.75
CA LYS A 59 44.06 25.39 5.19
C LYS A 59 43.03 26.23 5.94
N ARG A 60 42.73 25.81 7.16
CA ARG A 60 42.01 26.61 8.15
C ARG A 60 42.66 26.50 9.51
N THR A 61 42.91 27.64 10.14
CA THR A 61 43.47 27.71 11.48
C THR A 61 42.38 28.10 12.46
N ARG A 62 42.18 27.29 13.50
CA ARG A 62 41.24 27.58 14.60
C ARG A 62 41.86 27.10 15.90
N ASN A 63 41.80 27.94 16.95
CA ASN A 63 42.37 27.64 18.27
C ASN A 63 43.85 27.17 18.22
N GLY A 64 44.68 27.82 17.40
CA GLY A 64 46.10 27.47 17.24
C GLY A 64 46.38 26.17 16.47
N ARG A 65 45.35 25.45 15.97
CA ARG A 65 45.52 24.25 15.14
C ARG A 65 45.20 24.56 13.68
N THR A 66 46.12 24.21 12.79
CA THR A 66 45.92 24.28 11.34
C THR A 66 45.44 22.93 10.82
N MET A 67 44.32 22.94 10.10
CA MET A 67 43.71 21.74 9.53
C MET A 67 43.68 21.82 8.00
N PRO A 68 43.91 20.71 7.29
CA PRO A 68 43.72 20.62 5.85
C PRO A 68 42.23 20.71 5.49
N ILE A 69 41.96 21.28 4.32
CA ILE A 69 40.65 21.38 3.70
C ILE A 69 40.72 20.89 2.27
N ILE A 70 39.73 20.07 1.90
CA ILE A 70 39.36 19.81 0.52
C ILE A 70 38.04 20.51 0.27
N ASP A 71 38.07 21.45 -0.66
CA ASP A 71 36.92 22.24 -1.10
C ASP A 71 36.81 22.06 -2.61
N VAL A 72 35.88 21.23 -3.04
CA VAL A 72 35.68 20.93 -4.46
C VAL A 72 34.36 21.55 -4.88
N SER A 73 34.44 22.47 -5.83
CA SER A 73 33.29 23.02 -6.57
C SER A 73 33.63 22.94 -8.05
N SER A 74 33.23 21.83 -8.68
CA SER A 74 33.54 21.54 -10.07
C SER A 74 32.24 21.25 -10.84
N GLN A 75 32.23 21.51 -12.14
CA GLN A 75 31.06 21.25 -12.98
C GLN A 75 30.77 19.74 -13.03
N GLU A 76 31.85 18.95 -13.04
CA GLU A 76 31.85 17.50 -12.99
C GLU A 76 31.12 16.94 -11.75
N LEU A 77 31.21 17.63 -10.59
CA LEU A 77 30.44 17.26 -9.40
C LEU A 77 28.96 17.61 -9.53
N ALA A 78 28.64 18.70 -10.22
CA ALA A 78 27.26 19.13 -10.42
C ALA A 78 26.50 18.17 -11.34
N GLU A 79 27.15 17.70 -12.40
CA GLU A 79 26.63 16.72 -13.35
C GLU A 79 26.54 15.33 -12.72
N LEU A 80 27.59 14.86 -12.04
CA LEU A 80 27.60 13.50 -11.47
C LEU A 80 26.62 13.33 -10.31
N PHE A 81 26.48 14.34 -9.46
CA PHE A 81 25.62 14.30 -8.29
C PHE A 81 24.36 15.16 -8.51
N ASP A 82 23.79 15.10 -9.71
CA ASP A 82 22.52 15.76 -9.95
C ASP A 82 21.37 15.13 -9.18
N GLY A 83 20.49 15.94 -8.57
CA GLY A 83 19.44 15.44 -7.67
C GLY A 83 19.92 14.77 -6.35
N VAL A 84 21.23 14.69 -6.08
CA VAL A 84 21.77 14.06 -4.86
C VAL A 84 21.89 15.08 -3.72
N GLU A 85 21.16 14.85 -2.62
CA GLU A 85 21.28 15.71 -1.43
C GLU A 85 22.42 15.31 -0.48
N MET A 86 22.73 14.02 -0.42
CA MET A 86 23.65 13.44 0.56
C MET A 86 24.71 12.60 -0.13
N LEU A 87 25.96 12.80 0.28
CA LEU A 87 27.13 12.08 -0.20
C LEU A 87 27.69 11.18 0.89
N ARG A 88 28.28 10.06 0.45
CA ARG A 88 29.13 9.21 1.28
C ARG A 88 30.59 9.41 0.87
N VAL A 89 31.41 9.79 1.84
CA VAL A 89 32.84 10.00 1.64
C VAL A 89 33.62 8.94 2.40
N PHE A 90 34.33 8.09 1.68
CA PHE A 90 35.21 7.06 2.21
C PHE A 90 36.67 7.48 2.07
N ILE A 91 37.39 7.56 3.19
CA ILE A 91 38.79 7.99 3.24
C ILE A 91 39.63 6.85 3.79
N ARG A 92 40.57 6.36 2.99
CA ARG A 92 41.51 5.31 3.38
C ARG A 92 42.74 5.28 2.47
N GLN A 93 43.92 5.10 3.07
CA GLN A 93 45.19 4.89 2.36
C GLN A 93 45.46 6.01 1.34
N GLY A 94 45.31 7.27 1.76
CA GLY A 94 45.54 8.44 0.91
C GLY A 94 44.60 8.58 -0.29
N THR A 95 43.48 7.84 -0.28
CA THR A 95 42.42 7.94 -1.27
C THR A 95 41.14 8.39 -0.59
N ILE A 96 40.48 9.37 -1.21
CA ILE A 96 39.12 9.78 -0.87
C ILE A 96 38.21 9.35 -2.01
N VAL A 97 37.16 8.61 -1.69
CA VAL A 97 36.11 8.22 -2.63
C VAL A 97 34.82 8.89 -2.19
N ILE A 98 34.23 9.67 -3.07
CA ILE A 98 32.93 10.33 -2.88
C ILE A 98 31.93 9.63 -3.79
N SER A 99 30.84 9.13 -3.23
CA SER A 99 29.71 8.56 -3.96
C SER A 99 28.40 9.21 -3.48
N ALA A 100 27.32 9.00 -4.22
CA ALA A 100 25.99 9.22 -3.67
C ALA A 100 25.81 8.39 -2.40
N HIS A 101 25.02 8.90 -1.46
CA HIS A 101 24.68 8.12 -0.27
C HIS A 101 23.84 6.91 -0.69
N HIS A 102 24.09 5.74 -0.11
CA HIS A 102 23.42 4.47 -0.46
C HIS A 102 21.89 4.56 -0.46
N GLN A 103 21.28 5.40 0.39
CA GLN A 103 19.83 5.61 0.38
C GLN A 103 19.34 6.28 -0.92
N HIS A 104 20.12 7.20 -1.51
CA HIS A 104 19.77 7.82 -2.79
C HIS A 104 19.88 6.80 -3.93
N GLU A 105 20.95 6.00 -3.97
CA GLU A 105 21.10 4.91 -4.97
C GLU A 105 19.92 3.92 -4.90
N ARG A 106 19.45 3.62 -3.69
CA ARG A 106 18.28 2.78 -3.46
C ARG A 106 16.96 3.41 -3.91
N VAL A 107 16.80 4.72 -3.77
CA VAL A 107 15.61 5.45 -4.29
C VAL A 107 15.61 5.40 -5.81
N VAL A 108 16.75 5.69 -6.44
CA VAL A 108 16.89 5.64 -7.91
C VAL A 108 16.59 4.22 -8.42
N GLU A 109 17.21 3.19 -7.83
CA GLU A 109 17.02 1.79 -8.24
C GLU A 109 15.55 1.37 -8.23
N ARG A 110 14.83 1.57 -7.11
CA ARG A 110 13.44 1.08 -7.00
C ARG A 110 12.48 1.85 -7.90
N VAL A 111 12.77 3.11 -8.16
CA VAL A 111 12.00 3.93 -9.10
C VAL A 111 12.24 3.43 -10.53
N GLU A 112 13.50 3.35 -10.98
CA GLU A 112 13.85 2.84 -12.32
C GLU A 112 13.32 1.43 -12.57
N ARG A 113 13.36 0.55 -11.55
CA ARG A 113 12.78 -0.79 -11.61
C ARG A 113 11.26 -0.75 -11.83
N LEU A 114 10.54 0.09 -11.09
CA LEU A 114 9.09 0.26 -11.28
C LEU A 114 8.80 0.76 -12.71
N PHE A 115 9.50 1.79 -13.18
CA PHE A 115 9.36 2.33 -14.53
C PHE A 115 9.56 1.26 -15.61
N THR A 116 10.66 0.52 -15.52
CA THR A 116 11.01 -0.53 -16.48
C THR A 116 9.93 -1.61 -16.53
N LYS A 117 9.42 -2.03 -15.36
CA LYS A 117 8.33 -3.02 -15.30
C LYS A 117 7.06 -2.51 -15.96
N LEU A 118 6.66 -1.26 -15.70
CA LEU A 118 5.48 -0.65 -16.31
C LEU A 118 5.62 -0.54 -17.84
N GLU A 119 6.78 -0.14 -18.35
CA GLU A 119 7.04 -0.05 -19.79
C GLU A 119 6.97 -1.42 -20.47
N ASN A 120 7.51 -2.45 -19.82
CA ASN A 120 7.54 -3.82 -20.33
C ASN A 120 6.24 -4.61 -20.07
N GLY A 121 5.31 -4.08 -19.28
CA GLY A 121 4.10 -4.80 -18.86
C GLY A 121 4.38 -5.95 -17.89
N GLU A 122 5.50 -5.91 -17.15
CA GLU A 122 5.87 -6.93 -16.18
C GLU A 122 5.05 -6.79 -14.88
N PRO A 123 4.69 -7.91 -14.22
CA PRO A 123 3.97 -7.85 -12.96
C PRO A 123 4.75 -7.15 -11.84
N LEU A 124 4.05 -6.33 -11.06
CA LEU A 124 4.59 -5.76 -9.84
C LEU A 124 4.70 -6.82 -8.74
N SER A 125 5.86 -6.85 -8.08
CA SER A 125 6.14 -7.74 -6.98
C SER A 125 5.66 -7.10 -5.67
N VAL A 126 4.81 -7.79 -4.93
CA VAL A 126 4.18 -7.29 -3.70
C VAL A 126 4.72 -8.03 -2.48
N CYS A 127 5.05 -7.29 -1.42
CA CYS A 127 5.28 -7.86 -0.09
C CYS A 127 4.04 -7.64 0.79
N SER A 128 3.50 -8.72 1.32
CA SER A 128 2.35 -8.74 2.23
C SER A 128 2.79 -9.02 3.66
N LEU A 129 2.62 -8.05 4.55
CA LEU A 129 2.92 -8.20 5.98
C LEU A 129 1.63 -8.21 6.80
N PHE A 130 1.54 -9.14 7.75
CA PHE A 130 0.33 -9.36 8.54
C PHE A 130 -0.84 -9.75 7.62
N HIS A 131 -0.57 -10.70 6.72
CA HIS A 131 -1.42 -11.06 5.58
C HIS A 131 -2.85 -11.47 5.98
N GLY A 132 -3.01 -12.08 7.15
CA GLY A 132 -4.30 -12.61 7.60
C GLY A 132 -4.87 -13.59 6.58
N GLY A 133 -6.13 -13.40 6.20
CA GLY A 133 -6.79 -14.16 5.13
C GLY A 133 -6.64 -13.55 3.73
N GLY A 134 -5.68 -12.63 3.55
CA GLY A 134 -5.38 -12.02 2.25
C GLY A 134 -6.38 -10.97 1.75
N VAL A 135 -7.30 -10.49 2.60
CA VAL A 135 -8.38 -9.58 2.14
C VAL A 135 -7.86 -8.20 1.74
N LEU A 136 -6.89 -7.65 2.49
CA LEU A 136 -6.24 -6.38 2.11
C LEU A 136 -5.46 -6.57 0.80
N ASP A 137 -4.70 -7.65 0.68
CA ASP A 137 -3.92 -7.96 -0.53
C ASP A 137 -4.82 -8.15 -1.74
N LYS A 138 -5.90 -8.95 -1.64
CA LYS A 138 -6.88 -9.11 -2.72
C LYS A 138 -7.45 -7.76 -3.17
N ALA A 139 -7.77 -6.86 -2.24
CA ALA A 139 -8.26 -5.52 -2.59
C ALA A 139 -7.19 -4.71 -3.35
N ILE A 140 -5.93 -4.75 -2.90
CA ILE A 140 -4.83 -4.05 -3.55
C ILE A 140 -4.57 -4.61 -4.96
N HIS A 141 -4.48 -5.93 -5.10
CA HIS A 141 -4.24 -6.58 -6.39
C HIS A 141 -5.40 -6.35 -7.36
N SER A 142 -6.66 -6.44 -6.89
CA SER A 142 -7.85 -6.10 -7.69
C SER A 142 -7.79 -4.66 -8.19
N GLY A 143 -7.46 -3.70 -7.32
CA GLY A 143 -7.35 -2.30 -7.73
C GLY A 143 -6.25 -2.06 -8.78
N LEU A 144 -5.08 -2.69 -8.60
CA LEU A 144 -3.99 -2.63 -9.58
C LEU A 144 -4.40 -3.26 -10.91
N GLU A 145 -5.05 -4.42 -10.89
CA GLU A 145 -5.54 -5.12 -12.07
C GLU A 145 -6.57 -4.27 -12.83
N ARG A 146 -7.51 -3.62 -12.14
CA ARG A 146 -8.46 -2.67 -12.74
C ARG A 146 -7.79 -1.46 -13.38
N SER A 147 -6.59 -1.09 -12.90
CA SER A 147 -5.77 -0.06 -13.53
C SER A 147 -4.93 -0.60 -14.70
N GLY A 148 -4.97 -1.90 -14.98
CA GLY A 148 -4.19 -2.56 -16.04
C GLY A 148 -2.81 -3.06 -15.59
N ILE A 149 -2.51 -3.05 -14.29
CA ILE A 149 -1.24 -3.48 -13.73
C ILE A 149 -1.38 -4.87 -13.13
N ASN A 150 -0.68 -5.84 -13.70
CA ASN A 150 -0.55 -7.17 -13.11
C ASN A 150 0.34 -7.11 -11.87
N SER A 151 0.05 -7.93 -10.86
CA SER A 151 0.86 -8.01 -9.65
C SER A 151 0.78 -9.39 -8.98
N SER A 152 1.87 -9.82 -8.36
CA SER A 152 1.96 -11.09 -7.61
C SER A 152 2.67 -10.89 -6.28
N ILE A 153 2.31 -11.71 -5.29
CA ILE A 153 2.94 -11.68 -3.97
C ILE A 153 4.31 -12.34 -4.07
N ALA A 154 5.37 -11.56 -3.91
CA ALA A 154 6.73 -12.07 -3.83
C ALA A 154 7.04 -12.62 -2.44
N VAL A 155 6.53 -11.99 -1.38
CA VAL A 155 6.73 -12.42 0.02
C VAL A 155 5.46 -12.18 0.82
N ALA A 156 4.99 -13.18 1.56
CA ALA A 156 3.91 -13.02 2.55
C ALA A 156 4.38 -13.46 3.94
N VAL A 157 3.99 -12.71 4.96
CA VAL A 157 4.23 -13.05 6.37
C VAL A 157 2.91 -13.04 7.15
N GLU A 158 2.54 -14.19 7.70
CA GLU A 158 1.41 -14.35 8.62
C GLU A 158 1.78 -15.35 9.71
N MET A 159 1.39 -15.09 10.95
CA MET A 159 1.72 -15.97 12.07
C MET A 159 0.65 -17.04 12.30
N GLU A 160 -0.59 -16.76 11.95
CA GLU A 160 -1.74 -17.62 12.21
C GLU A 160 -2.02 -18.50 10.98
N GLY A 161 -1.46 -19.70 10.97
CA GLY A 161 -1.54 -20.65 9.85
C GLY A 161 -2.95 -20.85 9.29
N LYS A 162 -3.99 -20.91 10.13
CA LYS A 162 -5.39 -21.04 9.66
C LYS A 162 -5.88 -19.91 8.73
N TYR A 163 -5.40 -18.68 8.89
CA TYR A 163 -5.79 -17.59 7.98
C TYR A 163 -4.96 -17.63 6.71
N LEU A 164 -3.67 -17.97 6.85
CA LEU A 164 -2.76 -18.14 5.72
C LEU A 164 -3.24 -19.27 4.81
N ASP A 165 -3.62 -20.42 5.38
CA ASP A 165 -4.18 -21.56 4.65
C ASP A 165 -5.46 -21.18 3.88
N ALA A 166 -6.36 -20.40 4.50
CA ALA A 166 -7.55 -19.90 3.82
C ALA A 166 -7.18 -19.05 2.60
N SER A 167 -6.20 -18.15 2.74
CA SER A 167 -5.73 -17.30 1.64
C SER A 167 -5.04 -18.10 0.52
N LEU A 168 -4.18 -19.07 0.87
CA LEU A 168 -3.51 -19.91 -0.12
C LEU A 168 -4.50 -20.73 -0.95
N ARG A 169 -5.61 -21.16 -0.35
CA ARG A 169 -6.68 -21.88 -1.06
C ARG A 169 -7.55 -20.96 -1.91
N ASN A 170 -7.86 -19.77 -1.42
CA ASN A 170 -8.95 -18.95 -1.94
C ASN A 170 -8.49 -17.73 -2.75
N ASN A 171 -7.22 -17.33 -2.65
CA ASN A 171 -6.61 -16.22 -3.39
C ASN A 171 -5.51 -16.73 -4.34
N THR A 172 -5.74 -17.83 -5.05
CA THR A 172 -4.72 -18.53 -5.85
C THR A 172 -4.01 -17.64 -6.87
N GLU A 173 -4.71 -16.65 -7.41
CA GLU A 173 -4.26 -15.67 -8.38
C GLU A 173 -3.24 -14.67 -7.83
N LEU A 174 -3.13 -14.53 -6.50
CA LEU A 174 -2.14 -13.64 -5.88
C LEU A 174 -0.75 -14.27 -5.82
N TRP A 175 -0.65 -15.58 -6.04
CA TRP A 175 0.57 -16.37 -5.83
C TRP A 175 1.16 -16.87 -7.14
N ASP A 176 2.49 -16.98 -7.18
CA ASP A 176 3.22 -17.63 -8.27
C ASP A 176 4.25 -18.63 -7.72
N ASP A 177 4.98 -19.29 -8.62
CA ASP A 177 5.99 -20.31 -8.27
C ASP A 177 7.22 -19.74 -7.55
N LYS A 178 7.36 -18.42 -7.51
CA LYS A 178 8.44 -17.68 -6.84
C LYS A 178 7.99 -17.07 -5.51
N SER A 179 6.70 -17.07 -5.19
CA SER A 179 6.15 -16.57 -3.94
C SER A 179 6.80 -17.24 -2.73
N ILE A 180 7.28 -16.43 -1.78
CA ILE A 180 7.83 -16.89 -0.51
C ILE A 180 6.77 -16.71 0.57
N VAL A 181 6.20 -17.82 1.02
CA VAL A 181 5.19 -17.85 2.09
C VAL A 181 5.87 -18.13 3.43
N ILE A 182 5.66 -17.25 4.41
CA ILE A 182 6.31 -17.34 5.72
C ILE A 182 5.24 -17.40 6.81
N GLU A 183 4.98 -18.62 7.31
CA GLU A 183 4.14 -18.84 8.49
C GLU A 183 4.95 -18.61 9.77
N SER A 184 5.05 -17.35 10.23
CA SER A 184 5.88 -16.98 11.38
C SER A 184 5.43 -15.65 11.99
N PRO A 185 5.62 -15.44 13.30
CA PRO A 185 5.71 -14.09 13.83
C PRO A 185 6.76 -13.30 13.04
N ILE A 186 6.44 -12.07 12.61
CA ILE A 186 7.33 -11.24 11.80
C ILE A 186 8.70 -11.00 12.48
N GLN A 187 8.72 -10.95 13.81
CA GLN A 187 9.93 -10.75 14.63
C GLN A 187 10.92 -11.92 14.55
N SER A 188 10.43 -13.10 14.15
CA SER A 188 11.24 -14.31 13.99
C SER A 188 11.72 -14.50 12.55
N VAL A 189 11.28 -13.64 11.62
CA VAL A 189 11.71 -13.72 10.21
C VAL A 189 13.09 -13.10 10.06
N ASN A 190 14.03 -13.91 9.58
CA ASN A 190 15.37 -13.45 9.28
C ASN A 190 15.45 -12.94 7.84
N LEU A 191 15.51 -11.62 7.68
CA LEU A 191 15.74 -11.00 6.38
C LEU A 191 17.16 -11.33 5.92
N SER A 192 17.26 -12.05 4.78
CA SER A 192 18.54 -12.52 4.26
C SER A 192 19.50 -11.35 3.98
N ARG A 193 20.80 -11.63 3.76
CA ARG A 193 21.78 -10.59 3.35
C ARG A 193 21.49 -10.00 1.97
N LYS A 194 20.64 -10.65 1.16
CA LYS A 194 20.20 -10.21 -0.18
C LYS A 194 18.72 -10.55 -0.34
N PRO A 195 17.83 -9.81 0.34
CA PRO A 195 16.40 -10.09 0.30
C PRO A 195 15.84 -9.70 -1.09
N PRO A 196 14.73 -10.31 -1.53
CA PRO A 196 14.11 -9.93 -2.79
C PRO A 196 13.72 -8.44 -2.77
N GLN A 197 13.89 -7.75 -3.89
CA GLN A 197 13.37 -6.39 -4.03
C GLN A 197 11.91 -6.48 -4.48
N VAL A 198 11.05 -5.62 -3.94
CA VAL A 198 9.62 -5.59 -4.27
C VAL A 198 9.23 -4.21 -4.78
N ASP A 199 8.12 -4.09 -5.51
CA ASP A 199 7.61 -2.82 -6.04
C ASP A 199 6.65 -2.16 -5.05
N LEU A 200 5.84 -2.98 -4.36
CA LEU A 200 4.85 -2.53 -3.38
C LEU A 200 5.00 -3.34 -2.09
N LEU A 201 4.92 -2.67 -0.94
CA LEU A 201 4.81 -3.32 0.36
C LEU A 201 3.52 -2.89 1.04
N VAL A 202 2.70 -3.87 1.44
CA VAL A 202 1.40 -3.68 2.07
C VAL A 202 1.45 -4.24 3.50
N GLY A 203 0.89 -3.52 4.46
CA GLY A 203 0.85 -4.01 5.85
C GLY A 203 -0.31 -3.48 6.69
N GLY A 204 -1.12 -4.40 7.23
CA GLY A 204 -2.13 -4.13 8.26
C GLY A 204 -1.54 -4.25 9.66
N ILE A 205 -0.75 -3.26 10.10
CA ILE A 205 0.05 -3.36 11.34
C ILE A 205 -0.86 -3.62 12.57
N PRO A 206 -0.67 -4.70 13.34
CA PRO A 206 -1.56 -5.02 14.45
C PRO A 206 -1.59 -3.93 15.52
N CYS A 207 -2.79 -3.52 15.92
CA CYS A 207 -3.04 -2.34 16.74
C CYS A 207 -3.76 -2.65 18.07
N THR A 208 -3.39 -3.75 18.74
CA THR A 208 -4.05 -4.18 19.99
C THR A 208 -3.99 -3.11 21.09
N GLY A 209 -2.99 -2.22 21.07
CA GLY A 209 -2.85 -1.09 22.00
C GLY A 209 -3.58 0.21 21.62
N ALA A 210 -3.91 0.45 20.34
CA ALA A 210 -4.52 1.73 19.92
C ALA A 210 -6.01 1.65 19.56
N SER A 211 -6.60 0.46 19.38
CA SER A 211 -8.05 0.32 19.17
C SER A 211 -8.86 0.70 20.42
N ARG A 212 -10.06 1.27 20.27
CA ARG A 212 -10.92 1.65 21.42
C ARG A 212 -11.26 0.46 22.30
N ALA A 213 -11.59 -0.68 21.70
CA ALA A 213 -11.88 -1.93 22.40
C ALA A 213 -10.63 -2.49 23.10
N GLY A 214 -9.46 -2.43 22.45
CA GLY A 214 -8.18 -2.83 23.02
C GLY A 214 -7.75 -1.94 24.19
N ARG A 215 -7.86 -0.61 24.05
CA ARG A 215 -7.58 0.36 25.13
C ARG A 215 -8.46 0.17 26.34
N SER A 216 -9.77 -0.09 26.13
CA SER A 216 -10.71 -0.38 27.21
C SER A 216 -10.37 -1.70 27.90
N LYS A 217 -10.13 -2.77 27.14
CA LYS A 217 -9.80 -4.11 27.66
C LYS A 217 -8.47 -4.11 28.43
N ASN A 218 -7.48 -3.37 27.95
CA ASN A 218 -6.13 -3.32 28.51
C ASN A 218 -5.92 -2.19 29.53
N LYS A 219 -6.99 -1.49 29.94
CA LYS A 219 -6.95 -0.37 30.91
C LYS A 219 -5.96 0.74 30.53
N LEU A 220 -5.79 1.01 29.24
CA LEU A 220 -4.87 2.05 28.73
C LEU A 220 -5.50 3.46 28.77
N TRP A 221 -6.50 3.68 29.63
CA TRP A 221 -7.14 4.99 29.80
C TRP A 221 -6.56 5.71 31.02
N GLY A 222 -5.72 6.72 30.79
CA GLY A 222 -5.44 7.81 31.73
C GLY A 222 -5.16 7.45 33.19
N GLY A 223 -4.10 6.70 33.48
CA GLY A 223 -3.44 6.73 34.79
C GLY A 223 -2.35 7.82 34.82
N GLU A 224 -1.97 8.29 36.02
CA GLU A 224 -1.00 9.39 36.28
C GLU A 224 0.40 9.20 35.64
N ILE A 225 0.67 8.03 35.05
CA ILE A 225 1.74 7.79 34.08
C ILE A 225 1.04 7.26 32.81
N GLY A 226 0.85 8.13 31.82
CA GLY A 226 0.00 7.86 30.65
C GLY A 226 0.30 6.53 29.98
N GLY A 227 -0.69 5.62 29.93
CA GLY A 227 -0.61 4.36 29.20
C GLY A 227 -0.55 4.63 27.69
N HIS A 228 0.63 4.54 27.11
CA HIS A 228 0.87 4.67 25.68
C HIS A 228 0.36 3.41 24.96
N ALA A 229 -0.15 3.49 23.73
CA ALA A 229 -0.54 2.30 22.94
C ALA A 229 0.64 1.32 22.78
N GLU A 230 1.84 1.88 22.83
CA GLU A 230 3.17 1.29 22.80
C GLU A 230 3.53 0.47 24.05
N SER A 231 2.79 0.63 25.15
CA SER A 231 3.02 -0.14 26.39
C SER A 231 2.50 -1.59 26.30
N HIS A 232 1.94 -2.00 25.16
CA HIS A 232 1.53 -3.38 24.91
C HIS A 232 2.75 -4.25 24.55
N GLU A 233 3.12 -5.16 25.46
CA GLU A 233 4.34 -5.99 25.45
C GLU A 233 4.59 -6.77 24.15
N SER A 234 3.53 -7.11 23.38
CA SER A 234 3.64 -7.88 22.14
C SER A 234 3.36 -7.14 20.82
N ALA A 235 2.67 -5.98 20.86
CA ALA A 235 2.21 -5.29 19.65
C ALA A 235 2.88 -3.92 19.44
N GLY A 236 3.36 -3.29 20.53
CA GLY A 236 3.99 -1.98 20.48
C GLY A 236 5.26 -1.93 19.63
N ALA A 237 5.92 -3.07 19.37
CA ALA A 237 7.18 -3.14 18.59
C ALA A 237 6.99 -3.68 17.16
N LEU A 238 5.79 -4.03 16.72
CA LEU A 238 5.59 -4.62 15.39
C LEU A 238 5.87 -3.63 14.25
N PHE A 239 5.64 -2.34 14.48
CA PHE A 239 6.00 -1.29 13.51
C PHE A 239 7.51 -1.25 13.22
N PHE A 240 8.36 -1.62 14.18
CA PHE A 240 9.81 -1.67 13.98
C PHE A 240 10.18 -2.76 12.98
N ASN A 241 9.58 -3.95 13.12
CA ASN A 241 9.80 -5.06 12.18
C ASN A 241 9.25 -4.72 10.79
N PHE A 242 8.08 -4.06 10.72
CA PHE A 242 7.57 -3.51 9.47
C PHE A 242 8.60 -2.58 8.79
N LEU A 243 9.19 -1.64 9.53
CA LEU A 243 10.23 -0.75 8.99
C LEU A 243 11.49 -1.50 8.54
N GLN A 244 11.89 -2.57 9.25
CA GLN A 244 13.00 -3.42 8.81
C GLN A 244 12.71 -4.10 7.46
N PHE A 245 11.47 -4.54 7.23
CA PHE A 245 11.08 -5.09 5.93
C PHE A 245 11.08 -4.02 4.83
N VAL A 246 10.60 -2.80 5.10
CA VAL A 246 10.70 -1.68 4.15
C VAL A 246 12.17 -1.40 3.80
N GLU A 247 13.05 -1.34 4.81
CA GLU A 247 14.48 -1.13 4.59
C GLU A 247 15.16 -2.33 3.92
N ALA A 248 14.68 -3.57 4.06
CA ALA A 248 15.28 -4.72 3.42
C ALA A 248 14.83 -4.87 1.96
N LEU A 249 13.53 -4.74 1.70
CA LEU A 249 12.91 -5.05 0.40
C LEU A 249 12.86 -3.87 -0.58
N ASN A 250 13.21 -2.66 -0.12
CA ASN A 250 13.29 -1.43 -0.92
C ASN A 250 12.08 -1.18 -1.86
N PRO A 251 10.84 -1.21 -1.34
CA PRO A 251 9.66 -1.02 -2.17
C PRO A 251 9.61 0.36 -2.84
N ALA A 252 9.10 0.46 -4.06
CA ALA A 252 8.86 1.77 -4.68
C ALA A 252 7.69 2.49 -3.99
N MET A 253 6.72 1.72 -3.48
CA MET A 253 5.52 2.21 -2.81
C MET A 253 5.22 1.40 -1.53
N VAL A 254 4.69 2.06 -0.51
CA VAL A 254 4.32 1.44 0.77
C VAL A 254 2.89 1.80 1.10
N VAL A 255 2.05 0.82 1.45
CA VAL A 255 0.68 1.02 1.91
C VAL A 255 0.53 0.46 3.32
N ILE A 256 0.07 1.29 4.24
CA ILE A 256 -0.19 0.91 5.64
C ILE A 256 -1.67 1.08 5.91
N GLU A 257 -2.28 0.02 6.42
CA GLU A 257 -3.61 0.07 7.01
C GLU A 257 -3.52 0.08 8.55
N ASN A 258 -4.39 0.88 9.17
CA ASN A 258 -4.59 0.81 10.60
C ASN A 258 -5.95 1.37 11.06
N VAL A 259 -6.25 1.26 12.36
CA VAL A 259 -7.38 1.99 12.95
C VAL A 259 -7.13 3.51 12.94
N ASP A 260 -8.20 4.30 12.87
CA ASP A 260 -8.14 5.78 12.82
C ASP A 260 -7.35 6.39 13.98
N THR A 261 -7.48 5.83 15.18
CA THR A 261 -6.77 6.30 16.38
C THR A 261 -5.25 6.06 16.35
N TYR A 262 -4.75 5.21 15.43
CA TYR A 262 -3.32 4.96 15.27
C TYR A 262 -2.58 6.17 14.72
N GLN A 263 -3.27 7.05 13.98
CA GLN A 263 -2.71 8.25 13.34
C GLN A 263 -1.95 9.16 14.32
N LYS A 264 -2.39 9.18 15.59
CA LYS A 264 -1.88 10.05 16.66
C LYS A 264 -0.96 9.33 17.65
N THR A 265 -0.49 8.13 17.31
CA THR A 265 0.42 7.34 18.17
C THR A 265 1.88 7.75 17.94
N ALA A 266 2.75 7.50 18.92
CA ALA A 266 4.18 7.71 18.76
C ALA A 266 4.77 6.74 17.74
N SER A 267 4.22 5.51 17.66
CA SER A 267 4.58 4.52 16.65
C SER A 267 4.40 5.06 15.23
N MET A 268 3.25 5.68 14.94
CA MET A 268 3.00 6.27 13.62
C MET A 268 3.93 7.47 13.34
N GLU A 269 4.28 8.27 14.37
CA GLU A 269 5.25 9.35 14.22
C GLU A 269 6.65 8.84 13.81
N VAL A 270 7.09 7.73 14.42
CA VAL A 270 8.35 7.07 14.05
C VAL A 270 8.26 6.52 12.63
N ILE A 271 7.16 5.86 12.26
CA ILE A 271 6.96 5.37 10.89
C ILE A 271 7.10 6.53 9.89
N ARG A 272 6.42 7.67 10.12
CA ARG A 272 6.52 8.84 9.24
C ARG A 272 7.97 9.32 9.11
N SER A 273 8.63 9.52 10.23
CA SER A 273 10.03 9.99 10.26
C SER A 273 10.98 9.06 9.50
N VAL A 274 10.88 7.75 9.74
CA VAL A 274 11.74 6.75 9.10
C VAL A 274 11.44 6.65 7.61
N LEU A 275 10.17 6.55 7.20
CA LEU A 275 9.82 6.51 5.78
C LEU A 275 10.30 7.78 5.04
N THR A 276 10.11 8.97 5.60
CA THR A 276 10.68 10.19 4.99
C THR A 276 12.21 10.10 4.87
N SER A 277 12.91 9.60 5.88
CA SER A 277 14.37 9.40 5.82
C SER A 277 14.83 8.37 4.78
N LEU A 278 13.97 7.40 4.44
CA LEU A 278 14.20 6.38 3.42
C LEU A 278 13.82 6.88 2.01
N GLY A 279 13.41 8.15 1.89
CA GLY A 279 13.09 8.81 0.62
C GLY A 279 11.67 8.54 0.12
N TYR A 280 10.68 8.47 1.02
CA TYR A 280 9.27 8.42 0.66
C TYR A 280 8.55 9.74 0.95
N ASN A 281 7.72 10.17 0.00
CA ASN A 281 6.67 11.16 0.18
C ASN A 281 5.45 10.48 0.80
N ILE A 282 4.95 11.00 1.92
CA ILE A 282 3.89 10.35 2.71
C ILE A 282 2.58 11.12 2.58
N GLN A 283 1.52 10.40 2.27
CA GLN A 283 0.15 10.90 2.24
C GLN A 283 -0.74 9.99 3.09
N GLU A 284 -1.69 10.57 3.82
CA GLU A 284 -2.59 9.80 4.69
C GLU A 284 -4.03 10.31 4.63
N ARG A 285 -4.98 9.37 4.74
CA ARG A 285 -6.41 9.65 4.74
C ARG A 285 -7.15 8.64 5.61
N ILE A 286 -8.21 9.09 6.28
CA ILE A 286 -9.16 8.18 6.91
C ILE A 286 -10.19 7.77 5.86
N LEU A 287 -10.29 6.48 5.57
CA LEU A 287 -11.27 5.89 4.66
C LEU A 287 -12.43 5.32 5.48
N ASP A 288 -13.67 5.68 5.13
CA ASP A 288 -14.89 5.19 5.79
C ASP A 288 -15.66 4.24 4.87
N GLY A 289 -16.06 3.06 5.37
CA GLY A 289 -16.85 2.10 4.60
C GLY A 289 -18.09 2.67 3.93
N ASN A 290 -18.85 3.53 4.61
CA ASN A 290 -20.04 4.13 4.00
C ASN A 290 -19.73 5.08 2.84
N GLU A 291 -18.57 5.74 2.86
CA GLU A 291 -18.08 6.58 1.76
C GLU A 291 -17.65 5.72 0.57
N PHE A 292 -17.07 4.55 0.85
CA PHE A 292 -16.52 3.62 -0.12
C PHE A 292 -17.46 2.47 -0.47
N GLY A 293 -18.76 2.73 -0.48
CA GLY A 293 -19.72 1.83 -1.12
C GLY A 293 -20.05 0.56 -0.32
N VAL A 294 -19.92 0.57 1.01
CA VAL A 294 -20.35 -0.55 1.88
C VAL A 294 -21.21 -0.12 3.06
N LEU A 295 -21.99 -1.04 3.64
CA LEU A 295 -22.95 -0.75 4.71
C LEU A 295 -22.30 -0.58 6.10
N GLU A 296 -21.14 -1.19 6.34
CA GLU A 296 -20.44 -1.06 7.63
C GLU A 296 -19.82 0.33 7.81
N ARG A 297 -20.14 1.00 8.93
CA ARG A 297 -19.37 2.14 9.43
C ARG A 297 -18.06 1.66 10.04
N ARG A 298 -17.02 1.65 9.21
CA ARG A 298 -15.66 1.29 9.62
C ARG A 298 -14.68 2.31 9.06
N LYS A 299 -14.06 3.06 9.98
CA LYS A 299 -13.00 4.01 9.65
C LYS A 299 -11.65 3.32 9.73
N ARG A 300 -10.80 3.56 8.73
CA ARG A 300 -9.43 3.08 8.65
C ARG A 300 -8.48 4.19 8.25
N LEU A 301 -7.37 4.29 8.99
CA LEU A 301 -6.22 5.05 8.55
C LEU A 301 -5.58 4.30 7.39
N CYS A 302 -5.46 4.99 6.27
CA CYS A 302 -4.65 4.60 5.14
C CYS A 302 -3.45 5.55 5.06
N VAL A 303 -2.24 5.01 5.02
CA VAL A 303 -1.02 5.77 4.78
C VAL A 303 -0.34 5.20 3.54
N VAL A 304 -0.01 6.06 2.59
CA VAL A 304 0.74 5.72 1.38
C VAL A 304 2.07 6.46 1.41
N GLY A 305 3.16 5.72 1.26
CA GLY A 305 4.49 6.26 1.01
C GLY A 305 4.89 5.98 -0.44
N THR A 306 5.01 7.00 -1.29
CA THR A 306 5.57 6.85 -2.64
C THR A 306 7.02 7.31 -2.63
N SER A 307 7.89 6.64 -3.38
CA SER A 307 9.30 7.07 -3.48
C SER A 307 9.39 8.47 -4.07
N VAL A 308 10.34 9.29 -3.59
CA VAL A 308 10.67 10.56 -4.25
C VAL A 308 10.98 10.30 -5.72
N GLY A 309 10.32 11.02 -6.63
CA GLY A 309 10.29 10.74 -8.07
C GLY A 309 8.98 10.10 -8.56
N ILE A 310 8.12 9.65 -7.63
CA ILE A 310 6.73 9.25 -7.88
C ILE A 310 5.81 10.33 -7.30
N ASP A 311 5.67 11.43 -8.04
CA ASP A 311 4.99 12.65 -7.58
C ASP A 311 3.58 12.81 -8.18
N THR A 312 3.10 11.79 -8.91
CA THR A 312 1.80 11.78 -9.60
C THR A 312 0.63 11.33 -8.72
N PHE A 313 0.90 10.73 -7.56
CA PHE A 313 -0.15 10.21 -6.67
C PHE A 313 -0.71 11.30 -5.76
N ASP A 314 -2.04 11.35 -5.64
CA ASP A 314 -2.75 12.19 -4.66
C ASP A 314 -3.86 11.40 -3.97
N ILE A 315 -3.71 11.15 -2.66
CA ILE A 315 -4.67 10.36 -1.88
C ILE A 315 -6.07 11.01 -1.81
N ARG A 316 -6.18 12.30 -2.12
CA ARG A 316 -7.46 13.04 -2.17
C ARG A 316 -8.29 12.69 -3.42
N GLU A 317 -7.62 12.19 -4.45
CA GLU A 317 -8.26 11.78 -5.70
C GLU A 317 -8.80 10.35 -5.65
N VAL A 318 -8.50 9.59 -4.59
CA VAL A 318 -9.12 8.28 -4.34
C VAL A 318 -10.64 8.44 -4.18
N LYS A 319 -11.41 7.89 -5.12
CA LYS A 319 -12.89 7.93 -5.17
C LYS A 319 -13.48 6.52 -5.04
N PRO A 320 -14.71 6.38 -4.53
CA PRO A 320 -15.41 5.09 -4.52
C PRO A 320 -15.58 4.55 -5.93
N LEU A 321 -15.39 3.24 -6.07
CA LEU A 321 -15.52 2.50 -7.33
C LEU A 321 -16.85 1.77 -7.46
N ARG A 322 -17.67 1.82 -6.41
CA ARG A 322 -19.00 1.21 -6.36
C ARG A 322 -19.91 2.02 -5.47
N GLN A 323 -21.21 1.83 -5.67
CA GLN A 323 -22.24 2.35 -4.80
C GLN A 323 -22.59 1.31 -3.73
N LYS A 324 -22.98 1.80 -2.55
CA LYS A 324 -23.50 0.94 -1.48
C LYS A 324 -24.96 0.61 -1.74
N GLU A 325 -25.40 -0.51 -1.20
CA GLU A 325 -26.80 -0.91 -1.14
C GLU A 325 -27.63 0.11 -0.32
N ALA A 326 -28.95 0.16 -0.56
CA ALA A 326 -29.82 1.15 0.05
C ALA A 326 -30.04 0.85 1.54
N CYS A 327 -30.22 -0.44 1.86
CA CYS A 327 -30.46 -0.91 3.22
C CYS A 327 -29.83 -2.28 3.48
N ILE A 328 -29.81 -2.68 4.76
CA ILE A 328 -29.28 -3.99 5.16
C ILE A 328 -30.10 -5.13 4.55
N GLN A 329 -31.41 -4.97 4.37
CA GLN A 329 -32.28 -6.00 3.79
C GLN A 329 -31.79 -6.47 2.39
N ASP A 330 -31.17 -5.57 1.62
CA ASP A 330 -30.68 -5.85 0.25
C ASP A 330 -29.56 -6.90 0.21
N ILE A 331 -28.87 -7.12 1.34
CA ILE A 331 -27.72 -8.05 1.43
C ILE A 331 -28.02 -9.32 2.23
N LEU A 332 -29.19 -9.40 2.88
CA LEU A 332 -29.52 -10.53 3.76
C LEU A 332 -29.78 -11.80 2.94
N GLU A 333 -29.40 -12.94 3.52
CA GLU A 333 -29.78 -14.24 3.01
C GLU A 333 -31.20 -14.61 3.47
N PRO A 334 -31.95 -15.39 2.66
CA PRO A 334 -33.19 -15.97 3.11
C PRO A 334 -32.87 -16.99 4.21
N VAL A 335 -33.16 -16.62 5.47
CA VAL A 335 -33.04 -17.50 6.63
C VAL A 335 -34.45 -17.86 7.08
N GLU A 336 -34.77 -19.15 7.08
CA GLU A 336 -36.06 -19.69 7.54
C GLU A 336 -36.41 -19.19 8.95
N LEU A 337 -37.69 -18.90 9.19
CA LEU A 337 -38.18 -18.29 10.43
C LEU A 337 -38.03 -19.23 11.64
N ASP A 338 -38.05 -20.54 11.44
CA ASP A 338 -37.86 -21.56 12.49
C ASP A 338 -36.39 -22.02 12.63
N SER A 339 -35.46 -21.36 11.94
CA SER A 339 -34.04 -21.68 11.99
C SER A 339 -33.45 -21.55 13.40
N GLN A 340 -32.57 -22.48 13.75
CA GLN A 340 -31.79 -22.47 15.01
C GLN A 340 -30.82 -21.28 15.13
N ARG A 341 -30.66 -20.48 14.07
CA ARG A 341 -29.90 -19.23 14.10
C ARG A 341 -30.60 -18.14 14.94
N TRP A 342 -31.93 -18.17 15.02
CA TRP A 342 -32.72 -17.23 15.80
C TRP A 342 -32.69 -17.59 17.29
N LYS A 343 -32.29 -16.64 18.14
CA LYS A 343 -32.12 -16.85 19.59
C LYS A 343 -32.56 -15.61 20.36
N SER A 344 -33.03 -15.79 21.59
CA SER A 344 -33.49 -14.67 22.43
C SER A 344 -32.35 -13.77 22.92
N PHE A 345 -31.19 -14.38 23.22
CA PHE A 345 -30.05 -13.72 23.85
C PHE A 345 -30.43 -12.94 25.13
N ASP A 346 -31.33 -13.50 25.95
CA ASP A 346 -31.83 -12.86 27.18
C ASP A 346 -30.69 -12.42 28.12
N TYR A 347 -29.62 -13.22 28.20
CA TYR A 347 -28.45 -12.89 29.01
C TYR A 347 -27.75 -11.60 28.56
N LEU A 348 -27.77 -11.27 27.26
CA LEU A 348 -27.21 -10.01 26.73
C LEU A 348 -28.14 -8.85 27.04
N ALA A 349 -29.46 -9.02 26.95
CA ALA A 349 -30.42 -7.99 27.34
C ALA A 349 -30.29 -7.63 28.83
N GLU A 350 -30.16 -8.63 29.71
CA GLU A 350 -29.92 -8.40 31.14
C GLU A 350 -28.54 -7.81 31.43
N LYS A 351 -27.51 -8.20 30.67
CA LYS A 351 -26.19 -7.57 30.77
C LYS A 351 -26.23 -6.10 30.36
N GLU A 352 -26.93 -5.77 29.28
CA GLU A 352 -27.07 -4.38 28.81
C GLU A 352 -27.74 -3.50 29.87
N LYS A 353 -28.81 -3.97 30.53
CA LYS A 353 -29.43 -3.26 31.67
C LYS A 353 -28.42 -2.99 32.79
N ARG A 354 -27.62 -3.99 33.17
CA ARG A 354 -26.55 -3.85 34.19
C ARG A 354 -25.45 -2.90 33.75
N ASP A 355 -25.00 -2.98 32.50
CA ASP A 355 -23.94 -2.13 31.96
C ASP A 355 -24.42 -0.67 31.83
N LYS A 356 -25.69 -0.43 31.48
CA LYS A 356 -26.33 0.89 31.48
C LYS A 356 -26.41 1.47 32.90
N ALA A 357 -26.85 0.68 33.88
CA ALA A 357 -26.87 1.09 35.29
C ALA A 357 -25.46 1.41 35.83
N ALA A 358 -24.43 0.75 35.32
CA ALA A 358 -23.03 0.99 35.66
C ALA A 358 -22.35 2.07 34.78
N GLY A 359 -23.06 2.72 33.86
CA GLY A 359 -22.53 3.78 33.00
C GLY A 359 -21.52 3.33 31.92
N LYS A 360 -21.49 2.04 31.56
CA LYS A 360 -20.49 1.45 30.64
C LYS A 360 -20.84 1.57 29.15
N GLY A 361 -22.09 1.87 28.81
CA GLY A 361 -22.52 2.20 27.45
C GLY A 361 -22.44 1.08 26.40
N PHE A 362 -22.30 -0.19 26.82
CA PHE A 362 -22.32 -1.33 25.89
C PHE A 362 -23.75 -1.81 25.64
N SER A 363 -24.20 -1.76 24.38
CA SER A 363 -25.52 -2.20 23.95
C SER A 363 -25.45 -2.90 22.59
N ARG A 364 -26.31 -3.90 22.38
CA ARG A 364 -26.43 -4.54 21.07
C ARG A 364 -26.96 -3.53 20.05
N GLN A 365 -26.61 -3.72 18.79
CA GLN A 365 -27.26 -3.01 17.69
C GLN A 365 -28.33 -3.95 17.14
N LEU A 366 -29.59 -3.75 17.55
CA LEU A 366 -30.72 -4.52 17.06
C LEU A 366 -31.26 -3.84 15.79
N LEU A 367 -31.23 -4.56 14.67
CA LEU A 367 -31.47 -4.04 13.33
C LEU A 367 -32.66 -4.76 12.70
N THR A 368 -33.55 -4.02 12.04
CA THR A 368 -34.72 -4.60 11.34
C THR A 368 -34.42 -4.95 9.88
N GLY A 369 -33.32 -4.43 9.32
CA GLY A 369 -32.97 -4.56 7.91
C GLY A 369 -33.19 -3.27 7.12
N GLU A 370 -34.04 -2.36 7.62
CA GLU A 370 -34.35 -1.08 6.95
C GLU A 370 -33.22 -0.05 7.09
N GLU A 371 -32.28 -0.28 8.02
CA GLU A 371 -31.19 0.66 8.26
C GLU A 371 -30.25 0.74 7.05
N SER A 372 -29.81 1.97 6.73
CA SER A 372 -28.87 2.22 5.62
C SER A 372 -27.39 2.02 5.97
N TYR A 373 -27.11 1.56 7.20
CA TYR A 373 -25.78 1.23 7.70
C TYR A 373 -25.86 0.41 9.00
N LEU A 374 -24.74 -0.23 9.35
CA LEU A 374 -24.53 -0.85 10.66
C LEU A 374 -23.17 -0.46 11.26
N GLY A 375 -23.00 -0.64 12.56
CA GLY A 375 -21.73 -0.40 13.25
C GLY A 375 -20.70 -1.50 13.02
N THR A 376 -19.45 -1.22 13.39
CA THR A 376 -18.30 -2.08 13.10
C THR A 376 -18.43 -3.51 13.63
N ILE A 377 -18.15 -4.50 12.77
CA ILE A 377 -18.08 -5.92 13.10
C ILE A 377 -16.62 -6.30 13.44
N GLY A 378 -16.42 -6.98 14.56
CA GLY A 378 -15.09 -7.39 15.04
C GLY A 378 -14.77 -8.87 14.84
N LYS A 379 -13.49 -9.24 14.99
CA LYS A 379 -12.95 -10.60 14.86
C LYS A 379 -13.74 -11.69 15.60
N ASP A 380 -14.25 -11.40 16.78
CA ASP A 380 -14.94 -12.36 17.65
C ASP A 380 -16.48 -12.36 17.45
N TYR A 381 -16.98 -11.94 16.29
CA TYR A 381 -18.43 -11.77 16.01
C TYR A 381 -19.26 -13.04 16.29
N ALA A 382 -18.72 -14.21 15.93
CA ALA A 382 -19.34 -15.52 16.19
C ALA A 382 -19.68 -15.77 17.68
N LYS A 383 -19.01 -15.08 18.61
CA LYS A 383 -19.28 -15.17 20.06
C LYS A 383 -20.51 -14.40 20.51
N CYS A 384 -21.18 -13.65 19.63
CA CYS A 384 -22.38 -12.86 19.93
C CYS A 384 -22.13 -11.90 21.12
N ARG A 385 -21.25 -10.91 20.93
CA ARG A 385 -20.84 -9.97 21.99
C ARG A 385 -21.85 -8.83 22.16
N SER A 386 -21.74 -8.11 23.27
CA SER A 386 -22.70 -7.10 23.72
C SER A 386 -22.78 -5.82 22.89
N THR A 387 -21.98 -5.65 21.84
CA THR A 387 -21.95 -4.44 20.99
C THR A 387 -22.16 -4.73 19.51
N GLU A 388 -22.35 -5.99 19.18
CA GLU A 388 -22.40 -6.46 17.81
C GLU A 388 -23.74 -6.11 17.14
N PRO A 389 -23.78 -6.01 15.81
CA PRO A 389 -25.03 -5.98 15.05
C PRO A 389 -25.75 -7.33 15.08
N PHE A 390 -27.07 -7.27 15.28
CA PHE A 390 -28.00 -8.39 15.24
C PHE A 390 -29.19 -8.02 14.36
N ILE A 391 -29.65 -8.96 13.55
CA ILE A 391 -30.92 -8.86 12.82
C ILE A 391 -32.03 -9.36 13.74
N VAL A 392 -33.08 -8.57 13.92
CA VAL A 392 -34.27 -8.92 14.69
C VAL A 392 -35.16 -9.84 13.86
N HIS A 393 -35.73 -10.86 14.48
CA HIS A 393 -36.65 -11.77 13.79
C HIS A 393 -37.91 -11.00 13.36
N PRO A 394 -38.37 -11.15 12.11
CA PRO A 394 -39.46 -10.34 11.56
C PRO A 394 -40.81 -10.53 12.28
N GLU A 395 -41.10 -11.73 12.79
CA GLU A 395 -42.36 -12.05 13.48
C GLU A 395 -42.27 -12.22 15.01
N GLN A 396 -41.05 -12.33 15.57
CA GLN A 396 -40.81 -12.69 16.98
C GLN A 396 -39.76 -11.72 17.56
N PRO A 397 -40.14 -10.49 17.97
CA PRO A 397 -39.21 -9.42 18.30
C PRO A 397 -38.19 -9.72 19.42
N GLU A 398 -38.46 -10.73 20.25
CA GLU A 398 -37.55 -11.25 21.26
C GLU A 398 -36.38 -12.05 20.69
N LEU A 399 -36.54 -12.61 19.49
CA LEU A 399 -35.51 -13.38 18.80
C LEU A 399 -34.67 -12.49 17.89
N SER A 400 -33.39 -12.80 17.81
CA SER A 400 -32.45 -12.16 16.91
C SER A 400 -31.36 -13.13 16.47
N ARG A 401 -30.61 -12.77 15.43
CA ARG A 401 -29.45 -13.53 14.96
C ARG A 401 -28.31 -12.59 14.61
N ILE A 402 -27.10 -13.13 14.60
CA ILE A 402 -25.98 -12.46 13.93
C ILE A 402 -26.08 -12.67 12.41
N LEU A 403 -25.36 -11.84 11.66
CA LEU A 403 -25.19 -12.01 10.22
C LEU A 403 -24.49 -13.34 9.93
N THR A 404 -24.85 -14.00 8.84
CA THR A 404 -24.09 -15.15 8.32
C THR A 404 -22.72 -14.71 7.80
N PRO A 405 -21.78 -15.64 7.54
CA PRO A 405 -20.52 -15.30 6.89
C PRO A 405 -20.68 -14.59 5.54
N LEU A 406 -21.65 -15.02 4.70
CA LEU A 406 -21.89 -14.42 3.39
C LEU A 406 -22.51 -13.02 3.51
N GLU A 407 -23.45 -12.82 4.43
CA GLU A 407 -23.96 -11.48 4.73
C GLU A 407 -22.84 -10.56 5.25
N HIS A 408 -21.95 -11.06 6.12
CA HIS A 408 -20.79 -10.31 6.60
C HIS A 408 -19.81 -9.95 5.47
N CYS A 409 -19.62 -10.83 4.46
CA CYS A 409 -18.88 -10.49 3.24
C CYS A 409 -19.53 -9.30 2.52
N ARG A 410 -20.84 -9.39 2.23
CA ARG A 410 -21.62 -8.34 1.54
C ARG A 410 -21.60 -7.01 2.29
N VAL A 411 -21.78 -7.02 3.61
CA VAL A 411 -21.69 -5.83 4.49
C VAL A 411 -20.39 -5.05 4.30
N LYS A 412 -19.29 -5.74 3.99
CA LYS A 412 -17.94 -5.18 3.86
C LYS A 412 -17.46 -5.07 2.41
N GLY A 413 -18.28 -5.49 1.45
CA GLY A 413 -17.88 -5.61 0.04
C GLY A 413 -16.71 -6.57 -0.18
N ILE A 414 -16.53 -7.57 0.69
CA ILE A 414 -15.47 -8.58 0.56
C ILE A 414 -15.98 -9.71 -0.34
N PRO A 415 -15.21 -10.16 -1.35
CA PRO A 415 -15.60 -11.32 -2.16
C PRO A 415 -15.75 -12.59 -1.31
N SER A 416 -16.83 -13.34 -1.51
CA SER A 416 -17.17 -14.47 -0.61
C SER A 416 -16.27 -15.68 -0.76
N GLU A 417 -15.60 -15.83 -1.91
CA GLU A 417 -14.64 -16.89 -2.17
C GLU A 417 -13.49 -16.88 -1.15
N LEU A 418 -13.13 -15.72 -0.58
CA LEU A 418 -12.07 -15.60 0.43
C LEU A 418 -12.34 -16.42 1.69
N ILE A 419 -13.60 -16.74 1.99
CA ILE A 419 -14.00 -17.53 3.16
C ILE A 419 -14.56 -18.91 2.78
N GLU A 420 -14.42 -19.33 1.52
CA GLU A 420 -14.91 -20.63 1.08
C GLU A 420 -14.22 -21.78 1.83
N GLY A 421 -15.03 -22.75 2.28
CA GLY A 421 -14.59 -23.90 3.06
C GLY A 421 -14.32 -23.61 4.55
N GLU A 422 -14.41 -22.36 5.00
CA GLU A 422 -14.18 -22.00 6.40
C GLU A 422 -15.41 -22.19 7.29
N SER A 423 -15.19 -22.52 8.56
CA SER A 423 -16.28 -22.50 9.56
C SER A 423 -16.79 -21.09 9.82
N ASP A 424 -18.06 -20.93 10.24
CA ASP A 424 -18.63 -19.61 10.64
C ASP A 424 -17.70 -18.83 11.59
N THR A 425 -17.02 -19.53 12.50
CA THR A 425 -16.10 -18.90 13.45
C THR A 425 -14.85 -18.35 12.76
N VAL A 426 -14.21 -19.12 11.88
CA VAL A 426 -12.98 -18.68 11.19
C VAL A 426 -13.30 -17.63 10.13
N ALA A 427 -14.37 -17.82 9.36
CA ALA A 427 -14.84 -16.84 8.38
C ALA A 427 -15.09 -15.47 9.04
N HIS A 428 -15.83 -15.42 10.16
CA HIS A 428 -16.03 -14.18 10.90
C HIS A 428 -14.74 -13.60 11.51
N GLN A 429 -13.75 -14.43 11.84
CA GLN A 429 -12.44 -13.93 12.28
C GLN A 429 -11.70 -13.24 11.15
N ILE A 430 -11.63 -13.86 9.96
CA ILE A 430 -11.03 -13.29 8.74
C ILE A 430 -11.70 -11.96 8.41
N LEU A 431 -13.04 -11.95 8.29
CA LEU A 431 -13.80 -10.76 7.91
C LEU A 431 -13.76 -9.66 8.99
N GLY A 432 -13.86 -10.04 10.26
CA GLY A 432 -13.91 -9.10 11.37
C GLY A 432 -12.59 -8.40 11.67
N GLN A 433 -11.46 -9.07 11.40
CA GLN A 433 -10.13 -8.46 11.50
C GLN A 433 -9.72 -7.68 10.25
N SER A 434 -10.44 -7.85 9.15
CA SER A 434 -10.17 -7.24 7.84
C SER A 434 -10.42 -5.72 7.77
N ILE A 435 -10.20 -5.19 6.57
CA ILE A 435 -10.28 -3.80 6.11
C ILE A 435 -11.67 -3.48 5.52
N VAL A 436 -11.79 -2.32 4.87
CA VAL A 436 -12.94 -1.94 4.03
C VAL A 436 -12.55 -2.23 2.58
N PHE A 437 -13.02 -3.35 2.02
CA PHE A 437 -12.47 -3.88 0.76
C PHE A 437 -12.51 -2.87 -0.40
N PRO A 438 -13.65 -2.25 -0.73
CA PRO A 438 -13.70 -1.35 -1.89
C PRO A 438 -12.91 -0.06 -1.67
N ALA A 439 -12.58 0.30 -0.43
CA ALA A 439 -11.76 1.48 -0.15
C ALA A 439 -10.29 1.25 -0.52
N PHE A 440 -9.76 0.07 -0.23
CA PHE A 440 -8.38 -0.28 -0.57
C PHE A 440 -8.23 -0.71 -2.03
N GLU A 441 -9.29 -1.25 -2.64
CA GLU A 441 -9.36 -1.41 -4.09
C GLU A 441 -9.34 -0.06 -4.81
N ALA A 442 -10.13 0.92 -4.35
CA ALA A 442 -10.11 2.29 -4.87
C ALA A 442 -8.75 2.96 -4.72
N LEU A 443 -8.10 2.76 -3.57
CA LEU A 443 -6.76 3.25 -3.32
C LEU A 443 -5.75 2.68 -4.33
N ALA A 444 -5.75 1.36 -4.52
CA ALA A 444 -4.81 0.71 -5.41
C ALA A 444 -5.08 1.01 -6.88
N TYR A 445 -6.35 1.17 -7.27
CA TYR A 445 -6.72 1.66 -8.59
C TYR A 445 -6.14 3.05 -8.86
N GLU A 446 -6.30 4.00 -7.94
CA GLU A 446 -5.72 5.33 -8.09
C GLU A 446 -4.19 5.29 -8.07
N LEU A 447 -3.59 4.45 -7.22
CA LEU A 447 -2.14 4.27 -7.19
C LEU A 447 -1.61 3.76 -8.54
N GLY A 448 -2.29 2.79 -9.15
CA GLY A 448 -1.96 2.28 -10.47
C GLY A 448 -2.17 3.32 -11.58
N ARG A 449 -3.24 4.13 -11.51
CA ARG A 449 -3.43 5.29 -12.40
C ARG A 449 -2.27 6.26 -12.32
N SER A 450 -1.82 6.59 -11.12
CA SER A 450 -0.68 7.48 -10.92
C SER A 450 0.63 6.87 -11.45
N CYS A 451 0.81 5.54 -11.35
CA CYS A 451 1.95 4.85 -11.93
C CYS A 451 1.98 4.98 -13.46
N TRP A 452 0.85 4.83 -14.15
CA TRP A 452 0.80 4.98 -15.60
C TRP A 452 1.10 6.40 -16.09
N GLN A 453 0.75 7.42 -15.30
CA GLN A 453 1.11 8.81 -15.61
C GLN A 453 2.63 9.03 -15.65
N LEU A 454 3.40 8.23 -14.89
CA LEU A 454 4.86 8.31 -14.93
C LEU A 454 5.41 7.94 -16.32
N VAL A 455 4.76 7.03 -17.03
CA VAL A 455 5.15 6.54 -18.36
C VAL A 455 4.27 7.08 -19.48
N ASP A 456 3.63 8.24 -19.27
CA ASP A 456 2.77 8.94 -20.25
C ASP A 456 1.62 8.08 -20.82
N LYS A 457 1.06 7.18 -19.99
CA LYS A 457 -0.10 6.33 -20.33
C LYS A 457 -1.30 6.65 -19.45
N THR A 458 -2.50 6.53 -20.02
CA THR A 458 -3.77 6.71 -19.31
C THR A 458 -4.52 5.38 -19.27
N PRO A 459 -4.79 4.79 -18.10
CA PRO A 459 -5.56 3.57 -18.00
C PRO A 459 -7.05 3.84 -18.17
N VAL A 460 -7.71 2.91 -18.82
CA VAL A 460 -9.14 2.93 -19.16
C VAL A 460 -9.70 1.51 -19.08
N LEU A 461 -11.02 1.40 -18.94
CA LEU A 461 -11.73 0.14 -19.17
C LEU A 461 -12.45 0.24 -20.51
N VAL A 462 -12.17 -0.70 -21.41
CA VAL A 462 -12.75 -0.76 -22.76
C VAL A 462 -13.58 -2.01 -22.94
N GLU A 463 -14.57 -1.92 -23.79
CA GLU A 463 -15.41 -3.05 -24.15
C GLU A 463 -14.60 -4.05 -25.01
N VAL A 464 -14.63 -5.34 -24.63
CA VAL A 464 -14.08 -6.47 -25.40
C VAL A 464 -15.17 -7.51 -25.63
N VAL A 465 -15.08 -8.29 -26.69
CA VAL A 465 -16.11 -9.27 -27.07
C VAL A 465 -15.54 -10.68 -27.19
N ASP A 466 -16.30 -11.67 -26.72
CA ASP A 466 -15.98 -13.08 -26.94
C ASP A 466 -16.37 -13.45 -28.39
N THR A 467 -15.37 -13.82 -29.19
CA THR A 467 -15.61 -14.19 -30.60
C THR A 467 -15.95 -15.67 -30.81
N GLU A 468 -15.90 -16.49 -29.75
CA GLU A 468 -16.11 -17.94 -29.83
C GLU A 468 -17.54 -18.38 -29.46
N GLN A 469 -18.38 -17.51 -28.87
CA GLN A 469 -19.76 -17.85 -28.51
C GLN A 469 -20.81 -17.40 -29.55
N PRO A 470 -21.68 -18.31 -30.05
CA PRO A 470 -22.73 -17.96 -30.99
C PRO A 470 -23.89 -17.22 -30.32
N TYR A 471 -24.22 -16.04 -30.83
CA TYR A 471 -25.31 -15.16 -30.38
C TYR A 471 -26.68 -15.86 -30.31
N ILE A 472 -27.24 -16.00 -29.09
CA ILE A 472 -28.68 -16.13 -28.87
C ILE A 472 -29.09 -15.22 -27.70
N GLY A 473 -29.48 -13.97 -27.99
CA GLY A 473 -30.37 -13.19 -27.13
C GLY A 473 -29.78 -12.41 -25.93
N GLY A 474 -28.52 -11.99 -25.96
CA GLY A 474 -27.92 -11.10 -24.96
C GLY A 474 -26.54 -10.58 -25.41
N GLU A 475 -26.12 -9.42 -24.91
CA GLU A 475 -24.87 -8.74 -25.27
C GLU A 475 -23.68 -9.35 -24.49
N ASP A 476 -22.91 -10.26 -25.12
CA ASP A 476 -21.72 -10.87 -24.52
C ASP A 476 -20.47 -10.01 -24.75
N PHE A 477 -20.38 -8.91 -23.99
CA PHE A 477 -19.16 -8.10 -23.90
C PHE A 477 -18.63 -8.08 -22.45
N HIS A 478 -17.33 -7.85 -22.32
CA HIS A 478 -16.65 -7.69 -21.04
C HIS A 478 -15.94 -6.35 -20.99
N TRP A 479 -15.72 -5.82 -19.78
CA TRP A 479 -14.85 -4.66 -19.58
C TRP A 479 -13.42 -5.14 -19.33
N ALA A 480 -12.47 -4.67 -20.15
CA ALA A 480 -11.07 -5.02 -20.04
C ALA A 480 -10.19 -3.78 -19.77
N PRO A 481 -9.18 -3.88 -18.90
CA PRO A 481 -8.18 -2.84 -18.73
C PRO A 481 -7.39 -2.60 -20.03
N ALA A 482 -7.25 -1.33 -20.39
CA ALA A 482 -6.53 -0.86 -21.56
C ALA A 482 -5.72 0.41 -21.24
N LEU A 483 -4.78 0.76 -22.11
CA LEU A 483 -3.92 1.92 -21.99
C LEU A 483 -4.06 2.79 -23.24
N ILE A 484 -4.27 4.10 -23.03
CA ILE A 484 -4.16 5.12 -24.05
C ILE A 484 -2.80 5.82 -23.88
N GLU A 485 -1.94 5.71 -24.89
CA GLU A 485 -0.69 6.45 -24.94
C GLU A 485 -0.92 7.93 -25.29
N ARG A 486 0.06 8.79 -25.00
CA ARG A 486 0.06 10.19 -25.43
C ARG A 486 -0.15 10.40 -26.93
N SER A 487 0.22 9.42 -27.75
CA SER A 487 0.00 9.41 -29.20
C SER A 487 -1.49 9.26 -29.58
N GLY A 488 -2.35 8.87 -28.64
CA GLY A 488 -3.74 8.45 -28.84
C GLY A 488 -3.89 6.96 -29.14
N MET A 489 -2.78 6.20 -29.22
CA MET A 489 -2.85 4.76 -29.46
C MET A 489 -3.48 4.03 -28.27
N LEU A 490 -4.48 3.20 -28.54
CA LEU A 490 -5.19 2.37 -27.57
C LEU A 490 -4.75 0.92 -27.74
N LYS A 491 -4.33 0.30 -26.63
CA LYS A 491 -4.00 -1.12 -26.56
C LYS A 491 -4.57 -1.70 -25.27
N LEU A 492 -4.88 -3.00 -25.30
CA LEU A 492 -5.17 -3.72 -24.06
C LEU A 492 -3.94 -3.64 -23.14
N ALA A 493 -4.19 -3.47 -21.84
CA ALA A 493 -3.14 -3.58 -20.84
C ALA A 493 -2.82 -5.08 -20.64
N PRO A 494 -1.69 -5.44 -20.02
CA PRO A 494 -1.36 -6.85 -19.76
C PRO A 494 -2.48 -7.64 -19.08
N ALA A 495 -3.22 -7.02 -18.15
CA ALA A 495 -4.39 -7.62 -17.51
C ALA A 495 -5.56 -7.87 -18.50
N GLY A 496 -5.82 -6.93 -19.41
CA GLY A 496 -6.85 -7.07 -20.43
C GLY A 496 -6.49 -8.06 -21.53
N GLU A 497 -5.21 -8.13 -21.93
CA GLU A 497 -4.71 -9.11 -22.90
C GLU A 497 -4.91 -10.55 -22.42
N ALA A 498 -4.79 -10.79 -21.10
CA ALA A 498 -4.97 -12.10 -20.50
C ALA A 498 -6.39 -12.68 -20.67
N LEU A 499 -7.39 -11.84 -20.98
CA LEU A 499 -8.76 -12.29 -21.27
C LEU A 499 -8.86 -12.99 -22.65
N GLY A 500 -7.92 -12.76 -23.56
CA GLY A 500 -7.95 -13.34 -24.91
C GLY A 500 -9.07 -12.79 -25.80
N MET A 501 -9.72 -11.70 -25.40
CA MET A 501 -10.85 -11.09 -26.12
C MET A 501 -10.41 -9.80 -26.84
N PRO A 502 -10.73 -9.62 -28.14
CA PRO A 502 -10.42 -8.37 -28.84
C PRO A 502 -11.30 -7.20 -28.39
N ILE A 503 -10.76 -5.98 -28.54
CA ILE A 503 -11.51 -4.74 -28.31
C ILE A 503 -12.71 -4.67 -29.26
N ASN A 504 -13.90 -4.42 -28.70
CA ASN A 504 -15.11 -4.26 -29.48
C ASN A 504 -15.11 -2.91 -30.20
N VAL A 505 -15.04 -2.96 -31.53
CA VAL A 505 -15.11 -1.79 -32.40
C VAL A 505 -16.44 -1.80 -33.14
N MET A 506 -17.33 -0.84 -32.84
CA MET A 506 -18.61 -0.68 -33.53
C MET A 506 -18.70 0.72 -34.13
N ASN A 507 -19.08 0.82 -35.41
CA ASN A 507 -19.27 2.10 -36.11
C ASN A 507 -18.09 3.08 -35.96
N ASN A 508 -16.85 2.60 -36.13
CA ASN A 508 -15.61 3.37 -35.91
C ASN A 508 -15.53 4.05 -34.53
N SER A 509 -16.08 3.41 -33.52
CA SER A 509 -16.03 3.86 -32.14
C SER A 509 -15.70 2.70 -31.21
N VAL A 510 -15.11 3.03 -30.06
CA VAL A 510 -14.93 2.14 -28.91
C VAL A 510 -15.71 2.69 -27.74
N TYR A 511 -16.19 1.77 -26.90
CA TYR A 511 -16.94 2.08 -25.70
C TYR A 511 -16.04 1.96 -24.48
N PHE A 512 -16.22 2.91 -23.57
CA PHE A 512 -15.47 2.98 -22.32
C PHE A 512 -16.43 2.89 -21.14
N ALA A 513 -15.99 2.20 -20.09
CA ALA A 513 -16.75 2.14 -18.84
C ALA A 513 -16.76 3.53 -18.19
N ALA A 514 -17.82 3.81 -17.43
CA ALA A 514 -17.83 4.98 -16.54
C ALA A 514 -16.76 4.78 -15.47
N ALA A 515 -16.07 5.84 -15.06
CA ALA A 515 -15.11 5.76 -13.94
C ALA A 515 -15.78 5.31 -12.62
N ASP A 516 -17.10 5.42 -12.54
CA ASP A 516 -18.00 5.07 -11.43
C ASP A 516 -18.99 3.92 -11.76
N GLY A 517 -18.81 3.23 -12.89
CA GLY A 517 -19.72 2.21 -13.38
C GLY A 517 -19.59 0.88 -12.63
N PRO A 518 -20.70 0.17 -12.34
CA PRO A 518 -20.65 -1.11 -11.64
C PRO A 518 -19.93 -2.19 -12.44
N ASP A 519 -19.22 -3.05 -11.70
CA ASP A 519 -18.38 -4.16 -12.17
C ASP A 519 -19.17 -5.37 -12.71
N THR A 520 -20.39 -5.15 -13.21
CA THR A 520 -21.21 -6.23 -13.74
C THR A 520 -20.89 -6.43 -15.21
N SER A 521 -20.39 -7.62 -15.53
CA SER A 521 -20.16 -8.19 -16.87
C SER A 521 -21.42 -8.29 -17.75
N CYS A 522 -22.52 -7.62 -17.39
CA CYS A 522 -23.82 -7.73 -18.04
C CYS A 522 -24.76 -6.52 -17.78
N GLY A 523 -24.22 -5.36 -17.37
CA GLY A 523 -25.00 -4.15 -17.07
C GLY A 523 -24.86 -3.06 -18.13
N HIS A 524 -25.94 -2.78 -18.88
CA HIS A 524 -26.00 -1.82 -19.97
C HIS A 524 -26.03 -0.37 -19.48
N GLN A 525 -24.91 0.35 -19.51
CA GLN A 525 -24.82 1.73 -20.05
C GLN A 525 -23.34 2.05 -20.34
N PRO A 526 -22.86 2.01 -21.60
CA PRO A 526 -21.55 2.57 -21.93
C PRO A 526 -21.56 4.06 -21.59
N ALA A 527 -20.58 4.52 -20.81
CA ALA A 527 -20.54 5.91 -20.35
C ALA A 527 -20.20 6.88 -21.46
N LYS A 528 -19.42 6.42 -22.44
CA LYS A 528 -18.93 7.23 -23.56
C LYS A 528 -18.48 6.35 -24.73
N SER A 529 -19.02 6.60 -25.92
CA SER A 529 -18.42 6.13 -27.18
C SER A 529 -17.42 7.18 -27.66
N ILE A 530 -16.19 6.80 -27.96
CA ILE A 530 -15.18 7.72 -28.52
C ILE A 530 -14.86 7.29 -29.96
N PRO A 531 -14.89 8.22 -30.94
CA PRO A 531 -14.48 7.94 -32.30
C PRO A 531 -13.01 7.51 -32.38
N ILE A 532 -12.73 6.58 -33.30
CA ILE A 532 -11.37 6.10 -33.54
C ILE A 532 -10.96 6.25 -35.01
N GLN A 533 -9.64 6.29 -35.20
CA GLN A 533 -9.01 6.07 -36.48
C GLN A 533 -8.29 4.72 -36.43
N MET A 534 -8.55 3.86 -37.42
CA MET A 534 -7.84 2.59 -37.59
C MET A 534 -6.73 2.69 -38.63
N ALA A 535 -5.59 2.08 -38.34
CA ALA A 535 -4.47 1.93 -39.27
C ALA A 535 -3.94 0.49 -39.19
N GLY A 536 -4.46 -0.40 -40.05
CA GLY A 536 -4.27 -1.84 -39.85
C GLY A 536 -5.01 -2.29 -38.59
N ASP A 537 -4.34 -3.01 -37.70
CA ASP A 537 -4.87 -3.46 -36.40
C ASP A 537 -4.72 -2.41 -35.29
N GLU A 538 -4.06 -1.27 -35.56
CA GLU A 538 -3.88 -0.22 -34.58
C GLU A 538 -5.15 0.61 -34.41
N ILE A 539 -5.60 0.73 -33.16
CA ILE A 539 -6.72 1.59 -32.76
C ILE A 539 -6.17 2.89 -32.20
N ARG A 540 -6.55 4.02 -32.81
CA ARG A 540 -6.19 5.35 -32.32
C ARG A 540 -7.43 6.11 -31.88
N VAL A 541 -7.49 6.46 -30.59
CA VAL A 541 -8.55 7.27 -30.00
C VAL A 541 -8.38 8.70 -30.46
N MET A 542 -9.42 9.23 -31.11
CA MET A 542 -9.46 10.64 -31.48
C MET A 542 -9.77 11.45 -30.23
N ALA A 543 -9.03 12.53 -29.97
CA ALA A 543 -9.30 13.40 -28.83
C ALA A 543 -10.77 13.83 -28.84
N ALA A 544 -11.50 13.47 -27.78
CA ALA A 544 -12.91 13.78 -27.59
C ALA A 544 -13.12 15.24 -27.19
#